data_AF-A0A653ZFD0-F1
#
_entry.id   AF-A0A653ZFD0-F1
#
_cell.length_a   1.000
_cell.length_b   1.000
_cell.length_c   1.000
_cell.angle_alpha   90.00
_cell.angle_beta   90.00
_cell.angle_gamma   90.00
#
_symmetry.space_group_name_H-M   'P 1'
#
loop_
_entity.id
_entity.type
_entity.pdbx_description
1 polymer ?
#
loop_
_entity_poly.entity_id
_entity_poly.type
_entity_poly.pdbx_seq_one_letter_code
_entity_poly.pdbx_strand_id
1 'polypeptide(L)'
;MMMRSLVLIAVAGIAAAFVPTPAQAQRATENGVLVIYGDDACPTNANGEEIVVCARRPETERFRIPQELRNLEITPENRSWAVRQQDVLNSGTASQGIGSCSTVGPGGQIGCFGQAAAAAKAERQNRERAASPLD
;
A
#
# COMPACT_ATOMS: atom_id res chain seq x y z
N MET A 1 -62.63 33.47 -25.68
CA MET A 1 -62.66 32.07 -26.16
C MET A 1 -61.21 31.63 -26.32
N MET A 2 -60.80 30.55 -25.63
CA MET A 2 -59.47 29.88 -25.67
C MET A 2 -58.29 30.74 -25.15
N MET A 3 -57.80 30.69 -23.91
CA MET A 3 -57.62 29.63 -22.90
C MET A 3 -56.57 28.56 -23.27
N ARG A 4 -55.46 28.59 -22.51
CA ARG A 4 -54.54 27.48 -22.11
C ARG A 4 -53.63 26.84 -23.17
N SER A 5 -52.33 27.11 -23.07
CA SER A 5 -51.35 26.15 -22.51
C SER A 5 -49.93 26.73 -22.47
N LEU A 6 -49.58 27.32 -21.33
CA LEU A 6 -48.18 27.47 -20.90
C LEU A 6 -47.86 26.25 -20.04
N VAL A 7 -47.09 25.32 -20.58
CA VAL A 7 -46.51 24.20 -19.81
C VAL A 7 -45.02 24.17 -20.11
N LEU A 8 -44.28 25.06 -19.45
CA LEU A 8 -42.86 24.92 -19.19
C LEU A 8 -42.74 24.02 -17.94
N ILE A 9 -42.54 22.71 -18.13
CA ILE A 9 -42.14 21.83 -17.03
C ILE A 9 -40.63 21.95 -16.91
N ALA A 10 -40.22 22.80 -15.97
CA ALA A 10 -38.89 22.78 -15.40
C ALA A 10 -38.71 21.48 -14.62
N VAL A 11 -38.10 20.46 -15.24
CA VAL A 11 -37.51 19.34 -14.51
C VAL A 11 -36.12 19.80 -14.05
N ALA A 12 -36.09 20.65 -13.03
CA ALA A 12 -34.88 21.03 -12.33
C ALA A 12 -35.09 20.74 -10.84
N GLY A 13 -34.42 19.70 -10.34
CA GLY A 13 -34.22 19.53 -8.89
C GLY A 13 -34.62 18.19 -8.30
N ILE A 14 -33.99 17.08 -8.72
CA ILE A 14 -33.81 15.91 -7.84
C ILE A 14 -32.43 15.27 -8.10
N ALA A 15 -31.35 16.05 -8.02
CA ALA A 15 -29.98 15.53 -8.19
C ALA A 15 -29.00 15.98 -7.10
N ALA A 16 -29.50 16.30 -5.88
CA ALA A 16 -28.66 16.82 -4.80
C ALA A 16 -28.62 15.97 -3.52
N ALA A 17 -29.15 14.74 -3.52
CA ALA A 17 -29.25 13.92 -2.29
C ALA A 17 -28.21 12.80 -2.16
N PHE A 18 -27.29 12.62 -3.11
CA PHE A 18 -26.27 11.55 -3.07
C PHE A 18 -24.85 12.11 -2.95
N VAL A 19 -24.62 13.06 -2.03
CA VAL A 19 -23.26 13.40 -1.63
C VAL A 19 -22.86 12.48 -0.48
N PRO A 20 -21.94 11.51 -0.68
CA PRO A 20 -21.42 10.73 0.43
C PRO A 20 -20.71 11.68 1.40
N THR A 21 -21.27 11.82 2.59
CA THR A 21 -20.62 12.60 3.66
C THR A 21 -19.40 11.81 4.15
N PRO A 22 -18.21 12.43 4.27
CA PRO A 22 -16.98 11.73 4.66
C PRO A 22 -17.11 11.02 6.02
N ALA A 23 -17.92 11.56 6.93
CA ALA A 23 -18.17 10.96 8.24
C ALA A 23 -18.85 9.57 8.20
N GLN A 24 -19.59 9.24 7.14
CA GLN A 24 -20.25 7.94 7.01
C GLN A 24 -19.31 6.87 6.43
N ALA A 25 -18.31 7.26 5.63
CA ALA A 25 -17.28 6.34 5.14
C ALA A 25 -16.38 5.82 6.27
N GLN A 26 -16.17 6.61 7.33
CA GLN A 26 -15.37 6.22 8.51
C GLN A 26 -16.08 5.23 9.43
N ARG A 27 -17.39 4.98 9.21
CA ARG A 27 -18.20 4.02 9.97
C ARG A 27 -18.48 2.74 9.19
N ALA A 28 -17.80 2.55 8.05
CA ALA A 28 -17.88 1.30 7.33
C ALA A 28 -17.26 0.18 8.19
N THR A 29 -18.06 -0.82 8.52
CA THR A 29 -17.58 -2.01 9.23
C THR A 29 -16.78 -2.87 8.25
N GLU A 30 -15.54 -3.18 8.59
CA GLU A 30 -14.75 -4.17 7.85
C GLU A 30 -14.93 -5.52 8.56
N ASN A 31 -15.56 -6.48 7.90
CA ASN A 31 -15.82 -7.82 8.45
C ASN A 31 -16.59 -7.83 9.80
N GLY A 32 -17.48 -6.86 10.03
CA GLY A 32 -18.30 -6.79 11.25
C GLY A 32 -17.57 -6.17 12.46
N VAL A 33 -16.33 -5.70 12.30
CA VAL A 33 -15.57 -5.01 13.35
C VAL A 33 -15.44 -3.53 13.00
N LEU A 34 -15.83 -2.66 13.93
CA LEU A 34 -15.65 -1.21 13.79
C LEU A 34 -14.32 -0.79 14.42
N VAL A 35 -13.44 -0.15 13.63
CA VAL A 35 -12.17 0.36 14.14
C VAL A 35 -12.37 1.76 14.73
N ILE A 36 -12.14 1.91 16.03
CA ILE A 36 -12.22 3.19 16.76
C ILE A 36 -10.81 3.70 17.09
N TYR A 37 -10.64 5.03 17.13
CA TYR A 37 -9.35 5.66 17.39
C TYR A 37 -9.35 6.39 18.74
N GLY A 38 -8.30 6.20 19.53
CA GLY A 38 -8.15 6.87 20.83
C GLY A 38 -9.32 6.59 21.78
N ASP A 39 -10.00 7.66 22.22
CA ASP A 39 -11.11 7.62 23.17
C ASP A 39 -12.49 7.71 22.50
N ASP A 40 -12.58 7.51 21.18
CA ASP A 40 -13.84 7.50 20.46
C ASP A 40 -14.77 6.41 21.03
N ALA A 41 -16.03 6.78 21.31
CA ALA A 41 -17.02 5.85 21.85
C ALA A 41 -17.43 4.82 20.78
N CYS A 42 -17.49 3.54 21.17
CA CYS A 42 -18.07 2.50 20.32
C CYS A 42 -19.59 2.75 20.23
N PRO A 43 -20.14 3.13 19.06
CA PRO A 43 -21.56 3.42 18.93
C PRO A 43 -22.36 2.13 19.14
N THR A 44 -23.37 2.20 20.01
CA THR A 44 -24.40 1.17 20.19
C THR A 44 -25.76 1.80 19.92
N ASN A 45 -26.74 0.99 19.50
CA ASN A 45 -28.12 1.47 19.44
C ASN A 45 -28.62 1.82 20.85
N ALA A 46 -29.41 2.90 20.96
CA ALA A 46 -29.94 3.41 22.22
C ALA A 46 -30.78 2.38 23.02
N ASN A 47 -31.30 1.37 22.33
CA ASN A 47 -32.12 0.30 22.90
C ASN A 47 -31.31 -0.93 23.35
N GLY A 48 -30.00 -0.97 23.10
CA GLY A 48 -29.12 -2.08 23.53
C GLY A 48 -29.33 -3.40 22.78
N GLU A 49 -30.08 -3.40 21.69
CA GLU A 49 -30.43 -4.60 20.91
C GLU A 49 -29.33 -5.05 19.94
N GLU A 50 -28.30 -4.23 19.70
CA GLU A 50 -27.21 -4.51 18.77
C GLU A 50 -25.85 -4.51 19.49
N ILE A 51 -25.10 -5.60 19.35
CA ILE A 51 -23.73 -5.73 19.86
C ILE A 51 -22.76 -5.34 18.75
N VAL A 52 -22.09 -4.21 18.92
CA VAL A 52 -21.02 -3.76 18.02
C VAL A 52 -19.67 -4.14 18.61
N VAL A 53 -18.88 -4.94 17.88
CA VAL A 53 -17.51 -5.30 18.28
C VAL A 53 -16.56 -4.23 17.75
N CYS A 54 -15.96 -3.44 18.65
CA CYS A 54 -15.01 -2.41 18.29
C CYS A 54 -13.56 -2.82 18.55
N ALA A 55 -12.68 -2.65 17.57
CA ALA A 55 -11.23 -2.76 17.74
C ALA A 55 -10.64 -1.36 17.96
N ARG A 56 -9.90 -1.17 19.06
CA ARG A 56 -9.33 0.15 19.41
C ARG A 56 -7.89 0.28 18.91
N ARG A 57 -7.62 1.33 18.14
CA ARG A 57 -6.28 1.74 17.67
C ARG A 57 -5.90 3.09 18.31
N PRO A 58 -4.59 3.38 18.52
CA PRO A 58 -4.18 4.66 19.08
C PRO A 58 -4.46 5.82 18.12
N GLU A 59 -4.64 7.04 18.66
CA GLU A 59 -5.02 8.24 17.87
C GLU A 59 -3.98 8.56 16.79
N THR A 60 -2.70 8.28 17.05
CA THR A 60 -1.59 8.46 16.11
C THR A 60 -1.70 7.59 14.84
N GLU A 61 -2.53 6.54 14.86
CA GLU A 61 -2.75 5.66 13.70
C GLU A 61 -3.88 6.15 12.79
N ARG A 62 -4.64 7.19 13.17
CA ARG A 62 -5.81 7.67 12.41
C ARG A 62 -5.49 8.09 10.98
N PHE A 63 -4.30 8.65 10.75
CA PHE A 63 -3.83 9.08 9.43
C PHE A 63 -2.55 8.37 8.98
N ARG A 64 -2.08 7.39 9.75
CA ARG A 64 -0.86 6.64 9.44
C ARG A 64 -1.23 5.38 8.67
N ILE A 65 -0.34 4.93 7.79
CA ILE A 65 -0.50 3.62 7.12
C ILE A 65 -0.66 2.54 8.21
N PRO A 66 -1.74 1.73 8.21
CA PRO A 66 -1.96 0.70 9.21
C PRO A 66 -0.76 -0.25 9.34
N GLN A 67 -0.50 -0.78 10.54
CA GLN A 67 0.67 -1.62 10.83
C GLN A 67 0.77 -2.85 9.90
N GLU A 68 -0.37 -3.48 9.64
CA GLU A 68 -0.53 -4.58 8.69
C GLU A 68 -0.04 -4.25 7.27
N LEU A 69 -0.11 -2.98 6.85
CA LEU A 69 0.34 -2.50 5.54
C LEU A 69 1.76 -1.91 5.56
N ARG A 70 2.41 -1.84 6.73
CA ARG A 70 3.78 -1.32 6.86
C ARG A 70 4.83 -2.33 6.44
N ASN A 71 4.50 -3.61 6.39
CA ASN A 71 5.42 -4.63 5.91
C ASN A 71 5.42 -4.62 4.37
N LEU A 72 6.10 -3.62 3.81
CA LEU A 72 6.32 -3.56 2.38
C LEU A 72 7.33 -4.65 2.02
N GLU A 73 6.89 -5.66 1.29
CA GLU A 73 7.80 -6.58 0.64
C GLU A 73 8.74 -5.77 -0.26
N ILE A 74 10.05 -5.97 -0.09
CA ILE A 74 11.07 -5.29 -0.90
C ILE A 74 11.05 -5.93 -2.29
N THR A 75 10.12 -5.48 -3.12
CA THR A 75 10.14 -5.78 -4.54
C THR A 75 11.28 -5.00 -5.21
N PRO A 76 11.74 -5.43 -6.40
CA PRO A 76 12.78 -4.72 -7.14
C PRO A 76 12.57 -3.21 -7.27
N GLU A 77 11.31 -2.79 -7.38
CA GLU A 77 10.84 -1.41 -7.55
C GLU A 77 10.92 -0.60 -6.24
N ASN A 78 10.68 -1.25 -5.09
CA ASN A 78 10.70 -0.63 -3.76
C ASN A 78 12.10 -0.64 -3.12
N ARG A 79 13.14 -1.05 -3.85
CA ARG A 79 14.51 -0.97 -3.37
C ARG A 79 14.96 0.47 -3.17
N SER A 80 15.67 0.71 -2.08
CA SER A 80 16.26 2.03 -1.80
C SER A 80 17.12 2.49 -2.99
N TRP A 81 17.14 3.80 -3.23
CA TRP A 81 17.97 4.40 -4.28
C TRP A 81 19.44 3.98 -4.15
N ALA A 82 19.95 3.85 -2.92
CA ALA A 82 21.35 3.52 -2.66
C ALA A 82 21.70 2.13 -3.19
N VAL A 83 20.82 1.14 -2.99
CA VAL A 83 21.00 -0.21 -3.53
C VAL A 83 20.99 -0.19 -5.06
N ARG A 84 20.05 0.56 -5.66
CA ARG A 84 19.96 0.67 -7.13
C ARG A 84 21.19 1.35 -7.74
N GLN A 85 21.74 2.37 -7.07
CA GLN A 85 22.99 3.00 -7.51
C GLN A 85 24.16 2.02 -7.46
N GLN A 86 24.26 1.21 -6.41
CA GLN A 86 25.32 0.21 -6.32
C GLN A 86 25.25 -0.79 -7.48
N ASP A 87 24.06 -1.22 -7.89
CA ASP A 87 23.88 -2.09 -9.06
C ASP A 87 24.39 -1.42 -10.34
N VAL A 88 24.08 -0.13 -10.55
CA VAL A 88 24.60 0.66 -11.69
C VAL A 88 26.11 0.79 -11.64
N LEU A 89 26.71 0.99 -10.47
CA LEU A 89 28.17 1.06 -10.32
C LEU A 89 28.87 -0.29 -10.51
N ASN A 90 28.16 -1.40 -10.32
CA ASN A 90 28.71 -2.74 -10.50
C ASN A 90 28.56 -3.28 -11.94
N SER A 91 27.63 -2.73 -12.72
CA SER A 91 27.27 -3.19 -14.07
C SER A 91 27.44 -2.15 -15.18
N GLY A 92 27.65 -0.87 -14.83
CA GLY A 92 27.72 0.24 -15.78
C GLY A 92 29.07 0.36 -16.49
N THR A 93 29.09 1.08 -17.62
CA THR A 93 30.28 1.33 -18.46
C THR A 93 31.41 2.12 -17.77
N ALA A 94 31.11 2.80 -16.65
CA ALA A 94 32.10 3.46 -15.80
C ALA A 94 32.82 2.48 -14.85
N SER A 95 32.36 1.22 -14.75
CA SER A 95 32.91 0.20 -13.86
C SER A 95 33.94 -0.67 -14.58
N GLN A 96 35.09 -0.09 -14.92
CA GLN A 96 36.14 -0.76 -15.73
C GLN A 96 37.26 -1.38 -14.87
N GLY A 97 36.98 -1.66 -13.60
CA GLY A 97 37.96 -2.13 -12.61
C GLY A 97 37.80 -3.61 -12.25
N ILE A 98 38.80 -4.15 -11.54
CA ILE A 98 38.72 -5.52 -11.01
C ILE A 98 37.54 -5.61 -10.03
N GLY A 99 36.63 -6.56 -10.26
CA GLY A 99 35.46 -6.78 -9.41
C GLY A 99 34.15 -6.18 -9.95
N SER A 100 34.18 -5.42 -11.04
CA SER A 100 32.96 -5.06 -11.77
C SER A 100 32.55 -6.18 -12.75
N CYS A 101 31.27 -6.25 -13.11
CA CYS A 101 30.80 -7.17 -14.16
C CYS A 101 30.68 -6.41 -15.48
N SER A 102 31.82 -5.98 -16.02
CA SER A 102 31.91 -5.32 -17.33
C SER A 102 32.58 -6.24 -18.35
N THR A 103 32.14 -6.17 -19.61
CA THR A 103 32.77 -6.89 -20.74
C THR A 103 34.07 -6.25 -21.19
N VAL A 104 34.36 -5.04 -20.72
CA VAL A 104 35.52 -4.23 -21.08
C VAL A 104 36.33 -3.92 -19.81
N GLY A 105 37.61 -4.29 -19.81
CA GLY A 105 38.53 -4.09 -18.68
C GLY A 105 39.03 -5.41 -18.04
N PRO A 106 40.16 -5.38 -17.32
CA PRO A 106 40.73 -6.57 -16.70
C PRO A 106 39.89 -7.02 -15.50
N GLY A 107 39.63 -8.33 -15.38
CA GLY A 107 38.98 -8.91 -14.21
C GLY A 107 37.44 -8.84 -14.19
N GLY A 108 36.79 -8.50 -15.31
CA GLY A 108 35.32 -8.50 -15.43
C GLY A 108 34.67 -9.85 -15.10
N GLN A 109 35.34 -10.95 -15.48
CA GLN A 109 34.92 -12.31 -15.15
C GLN A 109 34.80 -12.56 -13.63
N ILE A 110 35.64 -11.91 -12.82
CA ILE A 110 35.65 -12.06 -11.36
C ILE A 110 34.44 -11.33 -10.76
N GLY A 111 34.12 -10.13 -11.25
CA GLY A 111 32.94 -9.39 -10.82
C GLY A 111 31.63 -10.08 -11.22
N CYS A 112 31.52 -10.58 -12.45
CA CYS A 112 30.34 -11.33 -12.88
C CYS A 112 30.14 -12.63 -12.09
N PHE A 113 31.23 -13.34 -11.78
CA PHE A 113 31.16 -14.51 -10.89
C PHE A 113 30.67 -14.11 -9.49
N GLY A 114 31.18 -13.02 -8.92
CA GLY A 114 30.75 -12.51 -7.62
C GLY A 114 29.26 -12.14 -7.59
N GLN A 115 28.76 -11.49 -8.65
CA GLN A 115 27.34 -11.16 -8.80
C GLN A 115 26.48 -12.42 -8.90
N ALA A 116 26.88 -13.41 -9.71
CA ALA A 116 26.16 -14.67 -9.84
C ALA A 116 26.11 -15.45 -8.50
N ALA A 117 27.22 -15.48 -7.75
CA ALA A 117 27.27 -16.09 -6.44
C ALA A 117 26.36 -15.38 -5.42
N ALA A 118 26.33 -14.04 -5.44
CA ALA A 118 25.45 -13.24 -4.59
C ALA A 118 23.97 -13.46 -4.93
N ALA A 119 23.61 -13.48 -6.21
CA ALA A 119 22.26 -13.77 -6.67
C ALA A 119 21.81 -15.17 -6.24
N ALA A 120 22.64 -16.20 -6.44
CA ALA A 120 22.33 -17.56 -6.00
C ALA A 120 22.16 -17.66 -4.48
N LYS A 121 22.92 -16.88 -3.69
CA LYS A 121 22.74 -16.81 -2.23
C LYS A 121 21.42 -16.13 -1.87
N ALA A 122 21.08 -15.02 -2.52
CA ALA A 122 19.83 -14.31 -2.29
C ALA A 122 18.61 -15.17 -2.63
N GLU A 123 18.66 -15.91 -3.74
CA GLU A 123 17.62 -16.88 -4.11
C GLU A 123 17.43 -17.97 -3.05
N ARG A 124 18.53 -18.53 -2.51
CA ARG A 124 18.43 -19.50 -1.41
C ARG A 124 17.76 -18.92 -0.17
N GLN A 125 18.19 -17.73 0.26
CA GLN A 125 17.59 -17.04 1.40
C GLN A 125 16.12 -16.70 1.17
N ASN A 126 15.74 -16.32 -0.05
CA ASN A 126 14.35 -16.06 -0.38
C ASN A 126 13.51 -17.33 -0.31
N ARG A 127 14.03 -18.47 -0.81
CA ARG A 127 13.37 -19.77 -0.68
C ARG A 127 13.25 -20.21 0.78
N GLU A 128 14.26 -19.99 1.61
CA GLU A 128 14.23 -20.28 3.05
C GLU A 128 13.19 -19.43 3.79
N ARG A 129 13.11 -18.13 3.48
CA ARG A 129 12.08 -17.22 4.01
C ARG A 129 10.68 -17.64 3.56
N ALA A 130 10.50 -17.99 2.28
CA ALA A 130 9.23 -18.47 1.76
C ALA A 130 8.81 -19.83 2.36
N ALA A 131 9.79 -20.68 2.70
CA ALA A 131 9.56 -21.98 3.34
C ALA A 131 9.32 -21.88 4.85
N SER A 132 9.56 -20.73 5.47
CA SER A 132 9.31 -20.45 6.88
C SER A 132 8.12 -19.49 7.03
N PRO A 133 6.89 -19.88 6.68
CA PRO A 133 5.73 -19.06 6.99
C PRO A 133 5.43 -19.18 8.49
N LEU A 134 5.18 -18.03 9.14
CA LEU A 134 4.65 -17.84 10.50
C LEU A 134 5.71 -17.69 11.61
N ASP A 135 6.11 -16.44 11.84
CA ASP A 135 5.92 -15.79 13.14
C ASP A 135 4.74 -14.81 13.00
#